data_AF-A0A6A5Y1Q4-F1
#
_entry.id   AF-A0A6A5Y1Q4-F1
#
_cell.length_a   1.000
_cell.length_b   1.000
_cell.length_c   1.000
_cell.angle_alpha   90.00
_cell.angle_beta   90.00
_cell.angle_gamma   90.00
#
_symmetry.space_group_name_H-M   'P 1'
#
loop_
_entity.id
_entity.type
_entity.pdbx_description
1 polymer ?
#
loop_
_entity_poly.entity_id
_entity_poly.type
_entity_poly.pdbx_seq_one_letter_code
_entity_poly.pdbx_strand_id
1 'polypeptide(L)'
;MSSPEQVTDGAPAAATATATPPTTNKIDPVYYNWRNTFSIMLGRMSGNRDESLEERYFAEQDVVKAEAFCRRCEDRRDYLLQYSPIVRFMRDEVSKLGGDLNARNIHCRVCTKEQSGGFHIDHGILLCANKFRNQGHQEDTMAHEMVHAWDHLKFKIEDDNLRHQACLEIRASTLSGECRFTREFFTKNQWRITEQLQHCVRRRATLSLMARPGVKDDVHAARIVNDVWDNCFWDTRPFDEIYR
;
A
#
# COMPACT_ATOMS: atom_id res chain seq x y z
N MET A 1 -44.48 38.82 20.59
CA MET A 1 -45.36 37.80 21.20
C MET A 1 -44.46 36.64 21.59
N SER A 2 -44.08 36.64 22.86
CA SER A 2 -43.16 35.70 23.49
C SER A 2 -44.02 34.60 24.11
N SER A 3 -43.73 33.34 23.78
CA SER A 3 -44.33 32.19 24.48
C SER A 3 -43.29 31.54 25.41
N PRO A 4 -43.71 31.02 26.57
CA PRO A 4 -42.85 30.81 27.73
C PRO A 4 -42.37 29.35 27.89
N GLU A 5 -41.29 29.18 28.66
CA GLU A 5 -40.90 27.92 29.30
C GLU A 5 -41.90 27.50 30.38
N GLN A 6 -42.10 26.19 30.55
CA GLN A 6 -42.19 25.60 31.89
C GLN A 6 -41.90 24.09 31.88
N VAL A 7 -40.92 23.73 32.71
CA VAL A 7 -40.60 22.39 33.22
C VAL A 7 -41.51 22.13 34.43
N THR A 8 -41.93 20.89 34.69
CA THR A 8 -41.77 20.14 35.97
C THR A 8 -42.71 18.93 36.12
N ASP A 9 -42.08 17.81 36.51
CA ASP A 9 -42.44 16.82 37.53
C ASP A 9 -43.59 15.82 37.35
N GLY A 10 -43.25 14.54 37.63
CA GLY A 10 -44.18 13.59 38.24
C GLY A 10 -44.24 12.19 37.60
N ALA A 11 -43.27 11.32 37.90
CA ALA A 11 -43.36 9.86 37.69
C ALA A 11 -44.36 9.20 38.68
N PRO A 12 -44.64 7.87 38.65
CA PRO A 12 -44.49 6.85 37.59
C PRO A 12 -45.81 6.03 37.35
N ALA A 13 -45.93 5.35 36.21
CA ALA A 13 -46.87 4.23 36.07
C ALA A 13 -46.14 3.00 35.50
N ALA A 14 -46.04 2.01 36.39
CA ALA A 14 -45.77 0.58 36.23
C ALA A 14 -45.41 0.01 34.84
N ALA A 15 -44.19 -0.58 34.84
CA ALA A 15 -43.87 -1.92 34.35
C ALA A 15 -44.36 -2.33 32.95
N THR A 16 -43.44 -2.32 31.98
CA THR A 16 -43.46 -3.32 30.91
C THR A 16 -42.04 -3.72 30.51
N ALA A 17 -41.77 -5.01 30.68
CA ALA A 17 -40.75 -5.82 30.03
C ALA A 17 -39.31 -5.27 29.99
N THR A 18 -38.50 -5.68 30.97
CA THR A 18 -37.06 -5.82 30.79
C THR A 18 -36.78 -6.76 29.61
N ALA A 19 -36.45 -6.19 28.45
CA ALA A 19 -35.79 -6.92 27.38
C ALA A 19 -34.37 -7.25 27.87
N THR A 20 -34.13 -8.51 28.18
CA THR A 20 -32.80 -9.04 28.46
C THR A 20 -31.87 -8.66 27.30
N PRO A 21 -30.69 -8.07 27.54
CA PRO A 21 -29.72 -7.89 26.45
C PRO A 21 -29.41 -9.28 25.88
N PRO A 22 -29.32 -9.44 24.55
CA PRO A 22 -28.90 -10.71 23.99
C PRO A 22 -27.55 -11.04 24.61
N THR A 23 -27.48 -12.17 25.31
CA THR A 23 -26.25 -12.74 25.83
C THR A 23 -25.28 -12.84 24.66
N THR A 24 -24.33 -11.91 24.57
CA THR A 24 -23.20 -12.03 23.67
C THR A 24 -22.40 -13.22 24.17
N ASN A 25 -22.72 -14.41 23.67
CA ASN A 25 -21.90 -15.58 23.84
C ASN A 25 -20.50 -15.15 23.41
N LYS A 26 -19.57 -15.08 24.36
CA LYS A 26 -18.16 -14.85 24.06
C LYS A 26 -17.71 -16.06 23.27
N ILE A 27 -17.80 -15.97 21.94
CA ILE A 27 -17.34 -17.03 21.05
C ILE A 27 -15.83 -17.12 21.30
N ASP A 28 -15.35 -18.32 21.64
CA ASP A 28 -13.93 -18.55 21.84
C ASP A 28 -13.17 -18.09 20.58
N PRO A 29 -12.24 -17.12 20.69
CA PRO A 29 -11.48 -16.60 19.56
C PRO A 29 -10.77 -17.70 18.77
N VAL A 30 -10.37 -18.79 19.43
CA VAL A 30 -9.72 -19.94 18.79
C VAL A 30 -10.73 -20.72 17.94
N TYR A 31 -11.93 -20.97 18.48
CA TYR A 31 -13.00 -21.69 17.77
C TYR A 31 -13.54 -20.87 16.58
N TYR A 32 -13.77 -19.56 16.76
CA TYR A 32 -14.22 -18.67 15.70
C TYR A 32 -13.20 -18.59 14.56
N ASN A 33 -11.92 -18.45 14.90
CA ASN A 33 -10.84 -18.43 13.91
C ASN A 33 -10.73 -19.76 13.18
N TRP A 34 -10.78 -20.90 13.88
CA TRP A 34 -10.69 -22.21 13.25
C TRP A 34 -11.88 -22.47 12.30
N ARG A 35 -13.11 -22.19 12.76
CA ARG A 35 -14.32 -22.39 11.97
C ARG A 35 -14.33 -21.53 10.71
N ASN A 36 -14.00 -20.25 10.82
CA ASN A 36 -13.96 -19.35 9.66
C ASN A 36 -12.82 -19.73 8.70
N THR A 37 -11.63 -20.07 9.23
CA THR A 37 -10.51 -20.53 8.41
C THR A 37 -10.85 -21.82 7.66
N PHE A 38 -11.48 -22.78 8.33
CA PHE A 38 -11.91 -24.03 7.73
C PHE A 38 -12.98 -23.80 6.65
N SER A 39 -13.95 -22.92 6.91
CA SER A 39 -14.98 -22.53 5.93
C SER A 39 -14.38 -21.87 4.69
N ILE A 40 -13.42 -20.95 4.86
CA ILE A 40 -12.69 -20.30 3.75
C ILE A 40 -11.90 -21.33 2.95
N MET A 41 -11.18 -22.23 3.63
CA MET A 41 -10.36 -23.25 2.96
C MET A 41 -11.21 -24.27 2.20
N LEU A 42 -12.29 -24.76 2.79
CA LEU A 42 -13.22 -25.68 2.14
C LEU A 42 -13.96 -25.01 0.98
N GLY A 43 -14.34 -23.74 1.12
CA GLY A 43 -14.94 -22.95 0.03
C GLY A 43 -14.00 -22.79 -1.17
N ARG A 44 -12.72 -22.50 -0.92
CA ARG A 44 -11.67 -22.45 -1.96
C ARG A 44 -11.45 -23.80 -2.66
N MET A 45 -11.54 -24.92 -1.92
CA MET A 45 -11.33 -26.27 -2.49
C MET A 45 -12.55 -26.82 -3.25
N SER A 46 -13.76 -26.48 -2.80
CA SER A 46 -15.03 -26.98 -3.37
C SER A 46 -15.56 -26.14 -4.53
N GLY A 47 -14.90 -25.02 -4.87
CA GLY A 47 -15.36 -24.08 -5.90
C GLY A 47 -16.50 -23.14 -5.45
N ASN A 48 -17.01 -23.30 -4.23
CA ASN A 48 -18.02 -22.43 -3.62
C ASN A 48 -17.36 -21.36 -2.74
N ARG A 49 -16.58 -20.47 -3.37
CA ARG A 49 -15.86 -19.40 -2.67
C ARG A 49 -16.83 -18.30 -2.22
N ASP A 50 -16.94 -18.07 -0.91
CA ASP A 50 -17.58 -16.88 -0.34
C ASP A 50 -16.53 -15.78 -0.14
N GLU A 51 -16.42 -14.92 -1.14
CA GLU A 51 -15.47 -13.79 -1.15
C GLU A 51 -15.74 -12.80 -0.01
N SER A 52 -17.02 -12.56 0.30
CA SER A 52 -17.42 -11.58 1.30
C SER A 52 -17.05 -12.01 2.73
N LEU A 53 -17.19 -13.31 3.01
CA LEU A 53 -16.78 -13.90 4.28
C LEU A 53 -15.26 -13.87 4.43
N GLU A 54 -14.55 -14.18 3.35
CA GLU A 54 -13.10 -14.20 3.29
C GLU A 54 -12.51 -12.80 3.54
N GLU A 55 -13.03 -11.77 2.87
CA GLU A 55 -12.61 -10.37 3.05
C GLU A 55 -12.83 -9.88 4.48
N ARG A 56 -14.01 -10.15 5.06
CA ARG A 56 -14.33 -9.75 6.44
C ARG A 56 -13.41 -10.42 7.45
N TYR A 57 -13.18 -11.72 7.29
CA TYR A 57 -12.29 -12.49 8.16
C TYR A 57 -10.86 -11.93 8.15
N PHE A 58 -10.32 -11.65 6.96
CA PHE A 58 -8.97 -11.09 6.87
C PHE A 58 -8.90 -9.64 7.37
N ALA A 59 -9.92 -8.82 7.13
CA ALA A 59 -9.99 -7.46 7.68
C ALA A 59 -10.02 -7.47 9.23
N GLU A 60 -10.79 -8.36 9.84
CA GLU A 60 -10.80 -8.55 11.30
C GLU A 60 -9.44 -9.02 11.83
N GLN A 61 -8.82 -9.98 11.15
CA GLN A 61 -7.46 -10.45 11.49
C GLN A 61 -6.41 -9.33 11.41
N ASP A 62 -6.52 -8.46 10.41
CA ASP A 62 -5.62 -7.30 10.24
C ASP A 62 -5.77 -6.31 11.39
N VAL A 63 -7.00 -6.07 11.87
CA VAL A 63 -7.25 -5.24 13.06
C VAL A 63 -6.63 -5.88 14.31
N VAL A 64 -6.85 -7.18 14.52
CA VAL A 64 -6.31 -7.90 15.68
C VAL A 64 -4.77 -7.93 15.68
N LYS A 65 -4.16 -8.06 14.50
CA LYS A 65 -2.70 -8.17 14.34
C LYS A 65 -2.02 -6.84 14.02
N ALA A 66 -2.76 -5.72 14.06
CA ALA A 66 -2.29 -4.43 13.60
C ALA A 66 -0.98 -3.99 14.27
N GLU A 67 -0.90 -4.11 15.60
CA GLU A 67 0.30 -3.75 16.36
C GLU A 67 1.51 -4.61 15.96
N ALA A 68 1.33 -5.92 15.85
CA ALA A 68 2.38 -6.84 15.45
C ALA A 68 2.88 -6.57 14.02
N PHE A 69 1.98 -6.22 13.11
CA PHE A 69 2.35 -5.82 11.75
C PHE A 69 3.14 -4.51 11.73
N CYS A 70 2.64 -3.47 12.41
CA CYS A 70 3.31 -2.17 12.47
C CYS A 70 4.70 -2.31 13.10
N ARG A 71 4.82 -2.99 14.25
CA ARG A 71 6.12 -3.21 14.91
C ARG A 71 7.12 -3.90 13.99
N ARG A 72 6.72 -4.99 13.34
CA ARG A 72 7.58 -5.70 12.38
C ARG A 72 7.97 -4.84 11.19
N CYS A 73 7.07 -4.00 10.70
CA CYS A 73 7.35 -3.06 9.62
C CYS A 73 8.36 -2.00 10.07
N GLU A 74 8.22 -1.46 11.28
CA GLU A 74 9.15 -0.47 11.85
C GLU A 74 10.54 -1.06 12.08
N ASP A 75 10.64 -2.27 12.67
CA ASP A 75 11.91 -2.98 12.86
C ASP A 75 12.66 -3.17 11.52
N ARG A 76 11.94 -3.59 10.48
CA ARG A 76 12.49 -3.75 9.13
C ARG A 76 12.85 -2.41 8.49
N ARG A 77 12.01 -1.38 8.64
CA ARG A 77 12.28 -0.03 8.14
C ARG A 77 13.58 0.50 8.73
N ASP A 78 13.75 0.37 10.03
CA ASP A 78 14.94 0.87 10.75
C ASP A 78 16.19 0.09 10.35
N TYR A 79 16.07 -1.23 10.21
CA TYR A 79 17.13 -2.06 9.63
C TYR A 79 17.50 -1.59 8.21
N LEU A 80 16.52 -1.37 7.33
CA LEU A 80 16.78 -0.96 5.94
C LEU A 80 17.40 0.43 5.86
N LEU A 81 16.93 1.39 6.66
CA LEU A 81 17.55 2.72 6.78
C LEU A 81 19.02 2.65 7.23
N GLN A 82 19.37 1.62 8.01
CA GLN A 82 20.72 1.44 8.53
C GLN A 82 21.62 0.60 7.62
N TYR A 83 21.10 -0.43 6.94
CA TYR A 83 21.94 -1.45 6.29
C TYR A 83 21.68 -1.64 4.79
N SER A 84 20.51 -1.26 4.27
CA SER A 84 20.23 -1.44 2.84
C SER A 84 21.01 -0.43 2.00
N PRO A 85 21.83 -0.87 1.03
CA PRO A 85 22.59 0.05 0.19
C PRO A 85 21.70 1.01 -0.61
N ILE A 86 20.61 0.50 -1.21
CA ILE A 86 19.71 1.31 -2.02
C ILE A 86 18.93 2.32 -1.18
N VAL A 87 18.42 1.91 -0.02
CA VAL A 87 17.67 2.81 0.87
C VAL A 87 18.56 3.90 1.44
N ARG A 88 19.79 3.56 1.84
CA ARG A 88 20.78 4.54 2.32
C ARG A 88 21.16 5.52 1.22
N PHE A 89 21.46 5.01 0.03
CA PHE A 89 21.80 5.83 -1.13
C PHE A 89 20.67 6.83 -1.44
N MET A 90 19.43 6.35 -1.55
CA MET A 90 18.29 7.22 -1.84
C MET A 90 18.04 8.25 -0.75
N ARG A 91 18.16 7.87 0.53
CA ARG A 91 18.08 8.82 1.64
C ARG A 91 19.12 9.94 1.49
N ASP A 92 20.37 9.57 1.19
CA ASP A 92 21.46 10.52 1.07
C ASP A 92 21.29 11.42 -0.17
N GLU A 93 20.79 10.90 -1.29
CA GLU A 93 20.45 11.66 -2.50
C GLU A 93 19.28 12.64 -2.29
N VAL A 94 18.24 12.22 -1.57
CA VAL A 94 17.15 13.10 -1.17
C VAL A 94 17.66 14.21 -0.25
N SER A 95 18.61 13.87 0.64
CA SER A 95 19.26 14.87 1.51
C SER A 95 20.01 15.94 0.75
N LYS A 96 20.69 15.59 -0.35
CA LYS A 96 21.38 16.55 -1.22
C LYS A 96 20.43 17.56 -1.88
N LEU A 97 19.16 17.21 -2.04
CA LEU A 97 18.12 18.09 -2.57
C LEU A 97 17.37 18.89 -1.49
N GLY A 98 17.78 18.76 -0.22
CA GLY A 98 17.16 19.44 0.92
C GLY A 98 15.98 18.70 1.55
N GLY A 99 15.68 17.48 1.09
CA GLY A 99 14.74 16.60 1.77
C GLY A 99 15.39 15.90 2.98
N ASP A 100 14.58 15.30 3.84
CA ASP A 100 15.07 14.46 4.94
C ASP A 100 14.15 13.25 5.02
N LEU A 101 14.71 12.04 4.95
CA LEU A 101 13.96 10.78 5.04
C LEU A 101 14.48 9.97 6.23
N ASN A 102 13.63 9.77 7.22
CA ASN A 102 13.97 9.09 8.46
C ASN A 102 12.75 8.42 9.10
N ALA A 103 12.95 7.74 10.24
CA ALA A 103 11.89 7.03 10.94
C ALA A 103 10.67 7.90 11.32
N ARG A 104 10.82 9.24 11.39
CA ARG A 104 9.73 10.17 11.74
C ARG A 104 8.79 10.47 10.59
N ASN A 105 9.21 10.28 9.33
CA ASN A 105 8.40 10.57 8.14
C ASN A 105 8.22 9.34 7.22
N ILE A 106 8.68 8.18 7.65
CA ILE A 106 8.38 6.89 7.03
C ILE A 106 7.51 6.09 8.02
N HIS A 107 6.22 6.05 7.76
CA HIS A 107 5.20 5.56 8.67
C HIS A 107 4.72 4.15 8.28
N CYS A 108 4.76 3.22 9.22
CA CYS A 108 4.14 1.91 9.08
C CYS A 108 2.70 1.94 9.62
N ARG A 109 1.71 1.62 8.80
CA ARG A 109 0.30 1.51 9.21
C ARG A 109 -0.37 0.32 8.54
N VAL A 110 -1.47 -0.15 9.11
CA VAL A 110 -2.35 -1.12 8.42
C VAL A 110 -3.15 -0.38 7.35
N CYS A 111 -3.16 -0.91 6.14
CA CYS A 111 -3.91 -0.35 5.02
C CYS A 111 -5.04 -1.28 4.62
N THR A 112 -6.18 -0.70 4.22
CA THR A 112 -7.32 -1.43 3.66
C THR A 112 -7.22 -1.56 2.14
N LYS A 113 -6.54 -0.63 1.47
CA LYS A 113 -6.32 -0.66 0.02
C LYS A 113 -5.27 -1.71 -0.36
N GLU A 114 -5.41 -2.27 -1.57
CA GLU A 114 -4.42 -3.18 -2.16
C GLU A 114 -3.20 -2.43 -2.71
N GLN A 115 -2.42 -1.82 -1.82
CA GLN A 115 -1.15 -1.16 -2.12
C GLN A 115 -0.11 -1.45 -1.02
N SER A 116 1.17 -1.53 -1.37
CA SER A 116 2.24 -1.77 -0.40
C SER A 116 2.75 -0.50 0.29
N GLY A 117 2.58 0.65 -0.33
CA GLY A 117 3.04 1.93 0.18
C GLY A 117 2.46 3.11 -0.58
N GLY A 118 2.98 4.30 -0.30
CA GLY A 118 2.70 5.52 -1.05
C GLY A 118 3.52 6.69 -0.52
N PHE A 119 3.79 7.68 -1.37
CA PHE A 119 4.47 8.93 -1.03
C PHE A 119 3.51 10.12 -1.10
N HIS A 120 3.65 11.04 -0.16
CA HIS A 120 3.00 12.35 -0.21
C HIS A 120 3.98 13.43 0.28
N ILE A 121 4.00 14.59 -0.38
CA ILE A 121 4.98 15.65 -0.09
C ILE A 121 4.92 16.14 1.36
N ASP A 122 3.69 16.33 1.89
CA ASP A 122 3.48 16.85 3.25
C ASP A 122 3.51 15.78 4.35
N HIS A 123 3.33 14.50 3.99
CA HIS A 123 3.14 13.41 4.96
C HIS A 123 4.26 12.36 4.92
N GLY A 124 5.18 12.45 3.97
CA GLY A 124 6.26 11.50 3.78
C GLY A 124 5.78 10.19 3.18
N ILE A 125 6.40 9.09 3.60
CA ILE A 125 6.19 7.76 3.04
C ILE A 125 5.28 6.95 3.97
N LEU A 126 4.21 6.39 3.41
CA LEU A 126 3.36 5.39 4.03
C LEU A 126 3.80 3.99 3.60
N LEU A 127 3.98 3.08 4.55
CA LEU A 127 4.24 1.66 4.34
C LEU A 127 3.07 0.85 4.91
N CYS A 128 2.43 0.05 4.05
CA CYS A 128 1.29 -0.77 4.42
C CYS A 128 1.76 -2.08 5.07
N ALA A 129 1.83 -2.06 6.41
CA ALA A 129 2.48 -3.08 7.23
C ALA A 129 1.90 -4.50 7.05
N ASN A 130 0.61 -4.60 6.75
CA ASN A 130 -0.10 -5.87 6.49
C ASN A 130 0.16 -6.42 5.07
N LYS A 131 0.78 -5.66 4.17
CA LYS A 131 0.98 -6.03 2.76
C LYS A 131 2.41 -6.55 2.45
N PHE A 132 3.32 -6.54 3.43
CA PHE A 132 4.70 -7.03 3.23
C PHE A 132 4.88 -8.52 3.45
N ARG A 133 5.27 -9.24 2.39
CA ARG A 133 5.65 -10.66 2.42
C ARG A 133 6.93 -10.92 3.22
N ASN A 134 7.95 -10.10 3.00
CA ASN A 134 9.27 -10.22 3.63
C ASN A 134 9.99 -8.87 3.61
N GLN A 135 11.22 -8.82 4.15
CA GLN A 135 12.02 -7.60 4.20
C GLN A 135 12.42 -7.09 2.82
N GLY A 136 12.73 -7.97 1.85
CA GLY A 136 13.04 -7.55 0.48
C GLY A 136 11.86 -6.85 -0.22
N HIS A 137 10.63 -7.34 0.00
CA HIS A 137 9.44 -6.64 -0.51
C HIS A 137 9.29 -5.23 0.08
N GLN A 138 9.64 -5.06 1.35
CA GLN A 138 9.63 -3.77 2.02
C GLN A 138 10.77 -2.86 1.53
N GLU A 139 11.95 -3.42 1.27
CA GLU A 139 13.08 -2.70 0.66
C GLU A 139 12.70 -2.14 -0.72
N ASP A 140 12.16 -2.99 -1.61
CA ASP A 140 11.71 -2.56 -2.94
C ASP A 140 10.65 -1.47 -2.84
N THR A 141 9.69 -1.60 -1.91
CA THR A 141 8.62 -0.61 -1.72
C THR A 141 9.19 0.70 -1.18
N MET A 142 10.06 0.65 -0.17
CA MET A 142 10.71 1.85 0.36
C MET A 142 11.52 2.55 -0.74
N ALA A 143 12.32 1.81 -1.52
CA ALA A 143 13.08 2.38 -2.62
C ALA A 143 12.16 3.04 -3.67
N HIS A 144 11.02 2.42 -4.00
CA HIS A 144 10.03 2.98 -4.91
C HIS A 144 9.51 4.34 -4.42
N GLU A 145 9.04 4.40 -3.17
CA GLU A 145 8.51 5.66 -2.60
C GLU A 145 9.62 6.72 -2.40
N MET A 146 10.85 6.30 -2.15
CA MET A 146 11.99 7.21 -2.06
C MET A 146 12.39 7.81 -3.42
N VAL A 147 12.23 7.07 -4.52
CA VAL A 147 12.39 7.62 -5.87
C VAL A 147 11.33 8.68 -6.14
N HIS A 148 10.07 8.46 -5.75
CA HIS A 148 9.06 9.51 -5.82
C HIS A 148 9.44 10.74 -5.02
N ALA A 149 9.92 10.57 -3.78
CA ALA A 149 10.38 11.69 -2.96
C ALA A 149 11.51 12.47 -3.64
N TRP A 150 12.50 11.78 -4.22
CA TRP A 150 13.60 12.41 -4.94
C TRP A 150 13.10 13.14 -6.20
N ASP A 151 12.23 12.51 -6.98
CA ASP A 151 11.71 13.07 -8.23
C ASP A 151 10.90 14.36 -7.97
N HIS A 152 10.08 14.39 -6.92
CA HIS A 152 9.32 15.58 -6.52
C HIS A 152 10.21 16.75 -6.07
N LEU A 153 11.40 16.45 -5.52
CA LEU A 153 12.38 17.48 -5.16
C LEU A 153 13.23 17.92 -6.36
N LYS A 154 13.53 17.00 -7.27
CA LYS A 154 14.42 17.27 -8.41
C LYS A 154 13.72 17.96 -9.56
N PHE A 155 12.50 17.56 -9.87
CA PHE A 155 11.77 17.97 -11.06
C PHE A 155 10.54 18.79 -10.69
N LYS A 156 10.12 19.64 -11.63
CA LYS A 156 8.83 20.33 -11.54
C LYS A 156 7.72 19.37 -11.96
N ILE A 157 7.13 18.69 -10.98
CA ILE A 157 6.00 17.78 -11.19
C ILE A 157 4.68 18.55 -11.08
N GLU A 158 3.74 18.21 -11.97
CA GLU A 158 2.38 18.74 -11.96
C GLU A 158 1.44 17.55 -11.67
N ASP A 159 0.64 17.66 -10.62
CA ASP A 159 -0.16 16.53 -10.10
C ASP A 159 -1.31 16.13 -11.04
N ASP A 160 -1.84 17.10 -11.79
CA ASP A 160 -2.89 16.94 -12.80
C ASP A 160 -2.35 16.48 -14.16
N ASN A 161 -1.04 16.55 -14.37
CA ASN A 161 -0.40 16.14 -15.62
C ASN A 161 -0.11 14.64 -15.62
N LEU A 162 -0.99 13.86 -16.25
CA LEU A 162 -0.88 12.41 -16.32
C LEU A 162 0.44 11.91 -16.96
N ARG A 163 1.10 12.71 -17.80
CA ARG A 163 2.42 12.35 -18.38
C ARG A 163 3.53 12.45 -17.33
N HIS A 164 3.50 13.47 -16.48
CA HIS A 164 4.42 13.58 -15.36
C HIS A 164 4.23 12.40 -14.40
N GLN A 165 2.98 12.12 -14.04
CA GLN A 165 2.66 10.99 -13.16
C GLN A 165 3.11 9.67 -13.76
N ALA A 166 2.84 9.39 -15.04
CA ALA A 166 3.32 8.19 -15.71
C ALA A 166 4.87 8.08 -15.69
N CYS A 167 5.57 9.20 -15.88
CA CYS A 167 7.03 9.23 -15.82
C CYS A 167 7.57 8.86 -14.43
N LEU A 168 6.95 9.39 -13.36
CA LEU A 168 7.29 9.05 -11.98
C LEU A 168 7.14 7.56 -11.70
N GLU A 169 6.02 6.96 -12.12
CA GLU A 169 5.78 5.53 -11.93
C GLU A 169 6.78 4.67 -12.72
N ILE A 170 7.12 5.05 -13.95
CA ILE A 170 8.13 4.34 -14.75
C ILE A 170 9.49 4.37 -14.04
N ARG A 171 9.94 5.53 -13.58
CA ARG A 171 11.23 5.70 -12.90
C ARG A 171 11.25 4.91 -11.59
N ALA A 172 10.22 5.06 -10.75
CA ALA A 172 10.13 4.36 -9.48
C ALA A 172 10.11 2.83 -9.67
N SER A 173 9.35 2.31 -10.65
CA SER A 173 9.37 0.87 -10.96
C SER A 173 10.69 0.38 -11.58
N THR A 174 11.41 1.23 -12.29
CA THR A 174 12.70 0.89 -12.91
C THR A 174 13.84 0.86 -11.89
N LEU A 175 13.87 1.82 -10.98
CA LEU A 175 15.01 2.07 -10.09
C LEU A 175 14.90 1.41 -8.72
N SER A 176 13.68 1.04 -8.28
CA SER A 176 13.46 0.47 -6.94
C SER A 176 13.91 -0.98 -6.75
N GLY A 177 14.15 -1.72 -7.84
CA GLY A 177 14.39 -3.16 -7.80
C GLY A 177 13.12 -4.02 -7.78
N GLU A 178 11.94 -3.41 -7.80
CA GLU A 178 10.69 -4.17 -7.76
C GLU A 178 10.41 -4.99 -9.04
N CYS A 179 11.12 -4.71 -10.13
CA CYS A 179 11.02 -5.47 -11.38
C CYS A 179 12.26 -6.35 -11.65
N ARG A 180 13.05 -6.69 -10.61
CA ARG A 180 14.19 -7.61 -10.74
C ARG A 180 13.79 -8.97 -11.29
N PHE A 181 14.61 -9.51 -12.20
CA PHE A 181 14.35 -10.77 -12.90
C PHE A 181 14.15 -11.96 -11.95
N THR A 182 14.97 -12.07 -10.89
CA THR A 182 14.84 -13.14 -9.89
C THR A 182 13.47 -13.12 -9.21
N ARG A 183 12.91 -11.93 -8.97
CA ARG A 183 11.57 -11.77 -8.41
C ARG A 183 10.48 -12.21 -9.40
N GLU A 184 10.59 -11.79 -10.66
CA GLU A 184 9.62 -12.14 -11.69
C GLU A 184 9.63 -13.64 -12.04
N PHE A 185 10.82 -14.24 -12.11
CA PHE A 185 11.01 -15.64 -12.44
C PHE A 185 10.59 -16.58 -11.29
N PHE A 186 11.10 -16.35 -10.07
CA PHE A 186 10.86 -17.26 -8.94
C PHE A 186 9.61 -16.96 -8.12
N THR A 187 9.11 -15.71 -8.14
CA THR A 187 7.99 -15.29 -7.29
C THR A 187 6.72 -14.95 -8.06
N LYS A 188 6.80 -14.59 -9.35
CA LYS A 188 5.62 -14.22 -10.17
C LYS A 188 5.37 -15.15 -11.37
N ASN A 189 6.11 -16.26 -11.48
CA ASN A 189 5.97 -17.28 -12.53
C ASN A 189 5.96 -16.69 -13.96
N GLN A 190 6.74 -15.63 -14.20
CA GLN A 190 6.88 -15.01 -15.51
C GLN A 190 8.11 -15.58 -16.23
N TRP A 191 7.90 -16.46 -17.21
CA TRP A 191 8.96 -17.26 -17.84
C TRP A 191 9.55 -16.66 -19.14
N ARG A 192 9.22 -15.42 -19.51
CA ARG A 192 9.84 -14.78 -20.68
C ARG A 192 11.33 -14.55 -20.40
N ILE A 193 12.18 -14.75 -21.41
CA ILE A 193 13.64 -14.67 -21.26
C ILE A 193 14.16 -13.29 -21.67
N THR A 194 13.44 -12.58 -22.55
CA THR A 194 13.79 -11.25 -23.04
C THR A 194 12.83 -10.18 -22.53
N GLU A 195 13.34 -8.97 -22.34
CA GLU A 195 12.58 -7.74 -22.01
C GLU A 195 11.68 -7.78 -20.76
N GLN A 196 11.99 -8.66 -19.80
CA GLN A 196 11.18 -8.84 -18.60
C GLN A 196 11.04 -7.57 -17.74
N LEU A 197 12.13 -6.80 -17.63
CA LEU A 197 12.13 -5.54 -16.91
C LEU A 197 11.15 -4.56 -17.55
N GLN A 198 11.24 -4.36 -18.86
CA GLN A 198 10.37 -3.43 -19.60
C GLN A 198 8.90 -3.83 -19.43
N HIS A 199 8.58 -5.12 -19.57
CA HIS A 199 7.20 -5.60 -19.38
C HIS A 199 6.70 -5.38 -17.96
N CYS A 200 7.51 -5.67 -16.95
CA CYS A 200 7.16 -5.44 -15.55
C CYS A 200 6.93 -3.95 -15.28
N VAL A 201 7.83 -3.08 -15.71
CA VAL A 201 7.74 -1.63 -15.51
C VAL A 201 6.50 -1.06 -16.22
N ARG A 202 6.25 -1.40 -17.50
CA ARG A 202 5.05 -0.97 -18.22
C ARG A 202 3.77 -1.39 -17.48
N ARG A 203 3.71 -2.64 -17.06
CA ARG A 203 2.54 -3.17 -16.33
C ARG A 203 2.33 -2.41 -15.03
N ARG A 204 3.37 -2.19 -14.24
CA ARG A 204 3.28 -1.52 -12.94
C ARG A 204 2.91 -0.05 -13.08
N ALA A 205 3.56 0.68 -13.99
CA ALA A 205 3.23 2.07 -14.26
C ALA A 205 1.78 2.22 -14.74
N THR A 206 1.30 1.32 -15.60
CA THR A 206 -0.10 1.30 -16.06
C THR A 206 -1.05 1.08 -14.89
N LEU A 207 -0.81 0.08 -14.04
CA LEU A 207 -1.65 -0.22 -12.88
C LEU A 207 -1.69 0.93 -11.87
N SER A 208 -0.57 1.59 -11.62
CA SER A 208 -0.51 2.73 -10.71
C SER A 208 -1.28 3.93 -11.29
N LEU A 209 -1.13 4.19 -12.59
CA LEU A 209 -1.84 5.28 -13.27
C LEU A 209 -3.37 5.06 -13.31
N MET A 210 -3.84 3.82 -13.40
CA MET A 210 -5.27 3.49 -13.35
C MET A 210 -5.95 3.93 -12.04
N ALA A 211 -5.21 4.07 -10.95
CA ALA A 211 -5.76 4.55 -9.68
C ALA A 211 -5.95 6.08 -9.64
N ARG A 212 -5.51 6.82 -10.67
CA ARG A 212 -5.54 8.28 -10.71
C ARG A 212 -6.83 8.84 -11.33
N PRO A 213 -7.33 9.98 -10.83
CA PRO A 213 -8.45 10.66 -11.45
C PRO A 213 -8.08 11.12 -12.87
N GLY A 214 -9.02 10.99 -13.81
CA GLY A 214 -8.84 11.38 -15.22
C GLY A 214 -8.38 10.25 -16.15
N VAL A 215 -7.95 9.11 -15.61
CA VAL A 215 -7.75 7.88 -16.38
C VAL A 215 -9.09 7.18 -16.56
N LYS A 216 -9.37 6.71 -17.78
CA LYS A 216 -10.67 6.13 -18.15
C LYS A 216 -10.65 4.62 -18.03
N ASP A 217 -9.63 4.01 -18.62
CA ASP A 217 -9.42 2.57 -18.72
C ASP A 217 -7.92 2.27 -18.76
N ASP A 218 -7.60 0.98 -18.73
CA ASP A 218 -6.25 0.44 -18.83
C ASP A 218 -5.58 0.81 -20.17
N VAL A 219 -6.34 0.84 -21.27
CA VAL A 219 -5.85 1.25 -22.60
C VAL A 219 -5.40 2.71 -22.59
N HIS A 220 -6.18 3.61 -21.98
CA HIS A 220 -5.79 5.01 -21.83
C HIS A 220 -4.52 5.14 -20.99
N ALA A 221 -4.45 4.40 -19.87
CA ALA A 221 -3.27 4.41 -19.02
C ALA A 221 -2.01 3.92 -19.74
N ALA A 222 -2.12 2.78 -20.43
CA ALA A 222 -1.02 2.18 -21.18
C ALA A 222 -0.54 3.10 -22.30
N ARG A 223 -1.45 3.81 -22.98
CA ARG A 223 -1.07 4.82 -23.99
C ARG A 223 -0.24 5.94 -23.38
N ILE A 224 -0.65 6.51 -22.25
CA ILE A 224 0.11 7.59 -21.59
C ILE A 224 1.49 7.10 -21.14
N VAL A 225 1.58 5.88 -20.58
CA VAL A 225 2.86 5.24 -20.21
C VAL A 225 3.76 5.07 -21.43
N ASN A 226 3.19 4.67 -22.58
CA ASN A 226 3.95 4.51 -23.82
C ASN A 226 4.43 5.85 -24.39
N ASP A 227 3.62 6.92 -24.30
CA ASP A 227 3.96 8.26 -24.80
C ASP A 227 5.24 8.82 -24.17
N VAL A 228 5.50 8.51 -22.88
CA VAL A 228 6.65 9.06 -22.13
C VAL A 228 7.78 8.04 -21.96
N TRP A 229 7.61 6.82 -22.46
CA TRP A 229 8.47 5.68 -22.15
C TRP A 229 9.96 5.95 -22.38
N ASP A 230 10.33 6.37 -23.59
CA ASP A 230 11.73 6.51 -23.96
C ASP A 230 12.45 7.58 -23.12
N ASN A 231 11.76 8.64 -22.74
CA ASN A 231 12.38 9.68 -21.92
C ASN A 231 12.54 9.24 -20.45
N CYS A 232 11.59 8.47 -19.92
CA CYS A 232 11.52 8.17 -18.49
C CYS A 232 12.22 6.86 -18.13
N PHE A 233 12.18 5.85 -19.00
CA PHE A 233 12.78 4.54 -18.73
C PHE A 233 14.32 4.57 -18.76
N TRP A 234 14.90 5.41 -19.63
CA TRP A 234 16.35 5.54 -19.76
C TRP A 234 16.97 6.55 -18.80
N ASP A 235 16.16 7.30 -18.04
CA ASP A 235 16.64 8.22 -17.03
C ASP A 235 16.94 7.48 -15.72
N THR A 236 18.22 7.20 -15.49
CA THR A 236 18.67 6.43 -14.33
C THR A 236 18.87 7.26 -13.07
N ARG A 237 18.81 8.60 -13.16
CA ARG A 237 19.15 9.48 -12.04
C ARG A 237 18.25 9.19 -10.82
N PRO A 238 18.79 9.19 -9.59
CA PRO A 238 20.16 9.57 -9.23
C PRO A 238 21.21 8.47 -9.40
N PHE A 239 20.85 7.27 -9.87
CA PHE A 239 21.77 6.18 -10.09
C PHE A 239 22.56 6.36 -11.40
N ASP A 240 23.80 5.85 -11.41
CA ASP A 240 24.62 5.81 -12.62
C ASP A 240 24.12 4.75 -13.62
N GLU A 241 23.52 3.67 -13.12
CA GLU A 241 22.98 2.57 -13.91
C GLU A 241 21.77 1.91 -13.23
N ILE A 242 20.97 1.18 -14.03
CA ILE A 242 19.85 0.39 -13.50
C ILE A 242 20.40 -0.83 -12.77
N TYR A 243 20.23 -0.87 -11.45
CA TYR A 243 20.63 -1.98 -10.59
C TYR A 243 19.77 -3.23 -10.88
N ARG A 244 20.41 -4.34 -11.28
CA ARG A 244 19.76 -5.59 -11.75
C ARG A 244 19.74 -6.70 -10.71
#